data_AF-A0A1V5KNB7-F1
#
_entry.id   AF-A0A1V5KNB7-F1
#
_cell.length_a   1.000
_cell.length_b   1.000
_cell.length_c   1.000
_cell.angle_alpha   90.00
_cell.angle_beta   90.00
_cell.angle_gamma   90.00
#
_symmetry.space_group_name_H-M   'P 1'
#
loop_
_entity.id
_entity.type
_entity.pdbx_description
1 polymer ?
#
loop_
_entity_poly.entity_id
_entity_poly.type
_entity_poly.pdbx_seq_one_letter_code
_entity_poly.pdbx_strand_id
1 'polypeptide(L)'
;MNRFMRLSTESRNRLVLFALLLALGLIYWGGDRHGRHVNVDVTTFDQNGYLYYGRLLHDTGYAYIGDRNRLPAYPFLLSLIYQPGWTEEQFFQAGKRFSLFLTLVLLVVLFLILRRRLSFSAAVFMWLVSAFTVFIFKAAYVQADVLFYFLNFFLFLLMVRMFTQPDWKIATAAGVLFAINHLTKASVLPQMVAFVVIGGLKLIYEAWRGRQGRAAAEGWRVAGQWLLVPVLYLLLMSPYLRTSKQIFGRYFYNVNSTFYFWCDSTEEWKNGPKAHGDRFGWPDLAADEIPNARNYIRRYGLGHIGARLATGSVNVVKACYRSYGFLKYVLLYGLFAAAALTLNGRRALSVLRRHVFLLLFIAGLFIGYGILTAWWGYLGLSVRHILILFLPFLFCTSLILDRFSSAEWPFGSRRRIAFKPALYGLLSLLLAYDIVYTLAVRIVTMPAGK
;
A
#
# COMPACT_ATOMS: atom_id res chain seq x y z
N MET A 1 37.35 18.45 27.96
CA MET A 1 37.52 17.92 26.59
C MET A 1 36.18 17.86 25.84
N ASN A 2 35.42 18.97 25.78
CA ASN A 2 34.02 18.98 25.29
C ASN A 2 33.70 20.27 24.49
N ARG A 3 34.61 20.69 23.60
CA ARG A 3 34.43 21.88 22.72
C ARG A 3 34.55 21.59 21.22
N PHE A 4 34.96 20.39 20.83
CA PHE A 4 34.99 19.97 19.43
C PHE A 4 33.72 19.19 19.09
N MET A 5 33.02 19.61 18.03
CA MET A 5 31.83 19.00 17.42
C MET A 5 30.44 19.31 18.00
N ARG A 6 30.15 20.59 18.31
CA ARG A 6 28.79 21.08 18.02
C ARG A 6 28.80 21.65 16.60
N LEU A 7 28.47 20.81 15.62
CA LEU A 7 28.15 21.29 14.27
C LEU A 7 27.06 22.37 14.40
N SER A 8 27.23 23.49 13.70
CA SER A 8 26.16 24.48 13.59
C SER A 8 24.89 23.80 13.03
N THR A 9 23.72 24.33 13.38
CA THR A 9 22.44 23.80 12.88
C THR A 9 22.43 23.74 11.35
N GLU A 10 23.09 24.69 10.71
CA GLU A 10 23.28 24.74 9.26
C GLU A 10 24.14 23.59 8.72
N SER A 11 25.32 23.35 9.31
CA SER A 11 26.20 22.24 8.89
C SER A 11 25.53 20.88 9.06
N ARG A 12 24.73 20.70 10.14
CA ARG A 12 23.94 19.48 10.36
C ARG A 12 22.86 19.31 9.28
N ASN A 13 22.18 20.38 8.89
CA ASN A 13 21.16 20.34 7.84
C ASN A 13 21.77 20.02 6.47
N ARG A 14 22.95 20.58 6.15
CA ARG A 14 23.69 20.27 4.93
C ARG A 14 24.11 18.79 4.87
N LEU A 15 24.63 18.24 5.97
CA LEU A 15 25.01 16.82 6.06
C LEU A 15 23.80 15.90 5.86
N VAL A 16 22.67 16.23 6.47
CA VAL A 16 21.41 15.50 6.30
C VAL A 16 20.95 15.52 4.85
N LEU A 17 20.94 16.70 4.23
CA LEU A 17 20.54 16.84 2.82
C LEU A 17 21.45 16.02 1.92
N PHE A 18 22.76 16.10 2.13
CA PHE A 18 23.74 15.30 1.42
C PHE A 18 23.48 13.80 1.59
N ALA A 19 23.22 13.32 2.81
CA ALA A 19 22.91 11.92 3.08
C ALA A 19 21.62 11.46 2.38
N LEU A 20 20.58 12.30 2.33
CA LEU A 20 19.33 12.00 1.61
C LEU A 20 19.55 11.94 0.10
N LEU A 21 20.32 12.88 -0.46
CA LEU A 21 20.68 12.89 -1.88
C LEU A 21 21.54 11.67 -2.25
N LEU A 22 22.50 11.31 -1.40
CA LEU A 22 23.29 10.10 -1.56
C LEU A 22 22.39 8.85 -1.54
N ALA A 23 21.46 8.76 -0.60
CA ALA A 23 20.52 7.65 -0.54
C ALA A 23 19.66 7.55 -1.80
N LEU A 24 19.16 8.68 -2.34
CA LEU A 24 18.45 8.71 -3.62
C LEU A 24 19.34 8.24 -4.79
N GLY A 25 20.60 8.68 -4.82
CA GLY A 25 21.59 8.22 -5.82
C GLY A 25 21.83 6.71 -5.75
N LEU A 26 21.94 6.15 -4.54
CA LEU A 26 22.07 4.71 -4.31
C LEU A 26 20.83 3.93 -4.76
N ILE A 27 19.62 4.49 -4.54
CA ILE A 27 18.37 3.88 -5.00
C ILE A 27 18.27 3.92 -6.53
N TYR A 28 18.66 5.02 -7.16
CA TYR A 28 18.73 5.11 -8.63
C TYR A 28 19.70 4.06 -9.18
N TRP A 29 20.93 4.03 -8.68
CA TRP A 29 21.95 3.08 -9.09
C TRP A 29 21.51 1.63 -8.88
N GLY A 30 20.96 1.33 -7.71
CA GLY A 30 20.51 -0.02 -7.36
C GLY A 30 19.28 -0.46 -8.17
N GLY A 31 18.33 0.44 -8.40
CA GLY A 31 17.15 0.19 -9.23
C GLY A 31 17.51 -0.02 -10.70
N ASP A 32 18.42 0.78 -11.26
CA ASP A 32 18.93 0.60 -12.63
C ASP A 32 19.66 -0.75 -12.77
N ARG A 33 20.55 -1.07 -11.82
CA ARG A 33 21.25 -2.36 -11.79
C ARG A 33 20.27 -3.54 -11.68
N HIS A 34 19.24 -3.41 -10.84
CA HIS A 34 18.17 -4.40 -10.74
C HIS A 34 17.42 -4.57 -12.07
N GLY A 35 17.11 -3.46 -12.73
CA GLY A 35 16.48 -3.40 -14.05
C GLY A 35 17.29 -4.07 -15.16
N ARG A 36 18.62 -4.10 -15.04
CA ARG A 36 19.53 -4.70 -16.03
C ARG A 36 19.86 -6.17 -15.79
N HIS A 37 19.87 -6.63 -14.54
CA HIS A 37 20.29 -7.99 -14.21
C HIS A 37 19.15 -8.93 -13.80
N VAL A 38 18.04 -8.40 -13.29
CA VAL A 38 16.92 -9.23 -12.79
C VAL A 38 15.67 -8.98 -13.60
N ASN A 39 15.29 -7.72 -13.82
CA ASN A 39 14.10 -7.38 -14.61
C ASN A 39 14.40 -7.29 -16.12
N VAL A 40 14.77 -8.43 -16.69
CA VAL A 40 15.17 -8.55 -18.11
C VAL A 40 14.07 -9.13 -19.00
N ASP A 41 13.08 -9.82 -18.42
CA ASP A 41 12.00 -10.48 -19.17
C ASP A 41 10.68 -9.73 -18.99
N VAL A 42 10.20 -9.14 -20.09
CA VAL A 42 8.94 -8.39 -20.18
C VAL A 42 7.70 -9.23 -19.87
N THR A 43 7.77 -10.55 -20.06
CA THR A 43 6.65 -11.47 -19.82
C THR A 43 6.47 -11.80 -18.33
N THR A 44 7.48 -11.53 -17.51
CA THR A 44 7.41 -11.75 -16.07
C THR A 44 6.61 -10.65 -15.37
N PHE A 45 5.88 -11.05 -14.33
CA PHE A 45 5.13 -10.15 -13.45
C PHE A 45 4.16 -9.21 -14.21
N ASP A 46 3.47 -9.68 -15.25
CA ASP A 46 2.42 -8.92 -15.94
C ASP A 46 2.85 -7.58 -16.60
N GLN A 47 4.15 -7.35 -16.82
CA GLN A 47 4.66 -6.07 -17.33
C GLN A 47 4.24 -5.81 -18.77
N ASN A 48 4.30 -6.85 -19.62
CA ASN A 48 3.78 -6.79 -20.99
C ASN A 48 2.32 -6.31 -21.05
N GLY A 49 1.48 -6.68 -20.09
CA GLY A 49 0.09 -6.24 -20.00
C GLY A 49 -0.04 -4.73 -19.77
N TYR A 50 0.85 -4.13 -18.97
CA TYR A 50 0.87 -2.68 -18.76
C TYR A 50 1.39 -1.93 -19.99
N LEU A 51 2.44 -2.44 -20.63
CA LEU A 51 2.99 -1.86 -21.87
C LEU A 51 1.98 -1.93 -23.00
N TYR A 52 1.38 -3.10 -23.24
CA TYR A 52 0.35 -3.28 -24.26
C TYR A 52 -0.82 -2.32 -24.07
N TYR A 53 -1.30 -2.17 -22.83
CA TYR A 53 -2.37 -1.22 -22.53
C TYR A 53 -1.91 0.24 -22.78
N GLY A 54 -0.73 0.64 -22.30
CA GLY A 54 -0.19 1.99 -22.55
C GLY A 54 -0.07 2.32 -24.03
N ARG A 55 0.42 1.37 -24.84
CA ARG A 55 0.49 1.49 -26.30
C ARG A 55 -0.89 1.65 -26.92
N LEU A 56 -1.85 0.79 -26.58
CA LEU A 56 -3.21 0.89 -27.14
C LEU A 56 -3.90 2.20 -26.77
N LEU A 57 -3.69 2.73 -25.56
CA LEU A 57 -4.20 4.05 -25.20
C LEU A 57 -3.67 5.13 -26.13
N HIS A 58 -2.36 5.11 -26.43
CA HIS A 58 -1.76 6.05 -27.37
C HIS A 58 -2.31 5.84 -28.80
N ASP A 59 -2.22 4.61 -29.33
CA ASP A 59 -2.53 4.29 -30.72
C ASP A 59 -4.02 4.50 -31.07
N THR A 60 -4.91 4.41 -30.08
CA THR A 60 -6.37 4.61 -30.27
C THR A 60 -6.85 6.02 -29.90
N GLY A 61 -5.94 6.96 -29.59
CA GLY A 61 -6.34 8.29 -29.13
C GLY A 61 -7.15 8.26 -27.84
N TYR A 62 -6.78 7.38 -26.90
CA TYR A 62 -7.43 7.14 -25.60
C TYR A 62 -8.83 6.53 -25.66
N ALA A 63 -9.23 5.96 -26.79
CA ALA A 63 -10.50 5.24 -26.92
C ALA A 63 -10.48 3.83 -26.29
N TYR A 64 -9.29 3.21 -26.15
CA TYR A 64 -9.18 1.89 -25.54
C TYR A 64 -9.50 1.90 -24.03
N ILE A 65 -10.49 1.11 -23.65
CA ILE A 65 -11.07 1.09 -22.29
C ILE A 65 -10.38 0.14 -21.30
N GLY A 66 -9.45 -0.70 -21.78
CA GLY A 66 -8.71 -1.67 -20.98
C GLY A 66 -9.34 -3.06 -20.80
N ASP A 67 -8.55 -3.96 -20.22
CA ASP A 67 -8.89 -5.37 -19.99
C ASP A 67 -9.60 -5.64 -18.65
N ARG A 68 -9.83 -4.60 -17.84
CA ARG A 68 -10.39 -4.66 -16.47
C ARG A 68 -9.65 -5.63 -15.53
N ASN A 69 -8.43 -6.02 -15.89
CA ASN A 69 -7.48 -6.71 -15.04
C ASN A 69 -6.49 -5.69 -14.47
N ARG A 70 -5.88 -4.88 -15.36
CA ARG A 70 -5.07 -3.71 -15.02
C ARG A 70 -5.96 -2.47 -15.12
N LEU A 71 -5.71 -1.52 -14.23
CA LEU A 71 -6.49 -0.28 -14.17
C LEU A 71 -5.74 0.87 -14.86
N PRO A 72 -6.46 1.86 -15.42
CA PRO A 72 -5.93 2.72 -16.47
C PRO A 72 -4.89 3.74 -16.03
N ALA A 73 -4.79 4.09 -14.75
CA ALA A 73 -3.96 5.23 -14.32
C ALA A 73 -2.47 5.05 -14.67
N TYR A 74 -1.91 3.86 -14.42
CA TYR A 74 -0.51 3.60 -14.73
C TYR A 74 -0.24 3.38 -16.24
N PRO A 75 -1.04 2.59 -16.98
CA PRO A 75 -1.01 2.56 -18.44
C PRO A 75 -1.12 3.94 -19.10
N PHE A 76 -1.97 4.81 -18.57
CA PHE A 76 -2.08 6.19 -19.04
C PHE A 76 -0.74 6.93 -18.91
N LEU A 77 -0.06 6.84 -17.77
CA LEU A 77 1.27 7.42 -17.61
C LEU A 77 2.31 6.83 -18.58
N LEU A 78 2.24 5.52 -18.85
CA LEU A 78 3.10 4.88 -19.84
C LEU A 78 2.80 5.35 -21.28
N SER A 79 1.55 5.64 -21.59
CA SER A 79 1.16 6.15 -22.92
C SER A 79 1.80 7.51 -23.21
N LEU A 80 2.07 8.33 -22.18
CA LEU A 80 2.68 9.64 -22.33
C LEU A 80 4.16 9.59 -22.73
N ILE A 81 4.84 8.47 -22.46
CA ILE A 81 6.25 8.28 -22.81
C ILE A 81 6.45 7.41 -24.05
N TYR A 82 5.39 6.72 -24.51
CA TYR A 82 5.46 5.86 -25.68
C TYR A 82 5.76 6.67 -26.93
N GLN A 83 6.52 6.10 -27.86
CA GLN A 83 6.76 6.69 -29.18
C GLN A 83 6.29 5.72 -30.26
N PRO A 84 5.59 6.23 -31.30
CA PRO A 84 5.20 5.42 -32.46
C PRO A 84 6.39 4.66 -33.06
N GLY A 85 6.19 3.38 -33.35
CA GLY A 85 7.20 2.52 -33.96
C GLY A 85 8.21 1.89 -32.99
N TRP A 86 8.15 2.21 -31.68
CA TRP A 86 8.96 1.48 -30.70
C TRP A 86 8.60 -0.01 -30.67
N THR A 87 9.64 -0.85 -30.62
CA THR A 87 9.50 -2.27 -30.31
C THR A 87 9.07 -2.47 -28.85
N GLU A 88 8.56 -3.65 -28.52
CA GLU A 88 8.19 -3.99 -27.13
C GLU A 88 9.39 -3.83 -26.19
N GLU A 89 10.59 -4.22 -26.63
CA GLU A 89 11.81 -4.09 -25.85
C GLU A 89 12.21 -2.62 -25.64
N GLN A 90 12.14 -1.79 -26.67
CA GLN A 90 12.42 -0.35 -26.54
C GLN A 90 11.46 0.31 -25.55
N PHE A 91 10.16 0.01 -25.67
CA PHE A 91 9.16 0.53 -24.76
C PHE A 91 9.33 -0.01 -23.34
N PHE A 92 9.71 -1.28 -23.19
CA PHE A 92 10.01 -1.87 -21.89
C PHE A 92 11.17 -1.15 -21.20
N GLN A 93 12.28 -0.91 -21.89
CA GLN A 93 13.43 -0.18 -21.34
C GLN A 93 13.08 1.26 -20.95
N ALA A 94 12.32 1.97 -21.79
CA ALA A 94 11.80 3.30 -21.46
C ALA A 94 10.88 3.27 -20.24
N GLY A 95 9.98 2.28 -20.18
CA GLY A 95 9.09 2.02 -19.06
C GLY A 95 9.85 1.81 -17.75
N LYS A 96 10.91 0.99 -17.74
CA LYS A 96 11.74 0.76 -16.55
C LYS A 96 12.37 2.05 -16.03
N ARG A 97 12.90 2.90 -16.92
CA ARG A 97 13.49 4.20 -16.56
C ARG A 97 12.44 5.15 -16.00
N PHE A 98 11.25 5.18 -16.61
CA PHE A 98 10.13 5.96 -16.12
C PHE A 98 9.67 5.52 -14.72
N SER A 99 9.49 4.20 -14.50
CA SER A 99 9.13 3.65 -13.19
C SER A 99 10.17 4.02 -12.12
N LEU A 100 11.46 3.97 -12.48
CA LEU A 100 12.55 4.31 -11.59
C LEU A 100 12.51 5.80 -11.20
N PHE A 101 12.36 6.68 -12.20
CA PHE A 101 12.23 8.11 -11.96
C PHE A 101 10.99 8.46 -11.11
N LEU A 102 9.84 7.88 -11.46
CA LEU A 102 8.61 8.01 -10.68
C LEU A 102 8.83 7.58 -9.22
N THR A 103 9.50 6.46 -9.00
CA THR A 103 9.83 5.96 -7.65
C THR A 103 10.65 6.97 -6.85
N LEU A 104 11.66 7.61 -7.45
CA LEU A 104 12.47 8.63 -6.78
C LEU A 104 11.63 9.86 -6.39
N VAL A 105 10.78 10.34 -7.31
CA VAL A 105 9.87 11.46 -7.03
C VAL A 105 8.93 11.10 -5.88
N LEU A 106 8.33 9.92 -5.91
CA LEU A 106 7.43 9.45 -4.84
C LEU A 106 8.16 9.34 -3.50
N LEU A 107 9.42 8.91 -3.48
CA LEU A 107 10.23 8.87 -2.25
C LEU A 107 10.54 10.26 -1.70
N VAL A 108 10.84 11.25 -2.55
CA VAL A 108 11.02 12.64 -2.11
C VAL A 108 9.73 13.16 -1.47
N VAL A 109 8.60 12.99 -2.15
CA VAL A 109 7.30 13.44 -1.63
C VAL A 109 6.93 12.70 -0.34
N LEU A 110 7.19 11.39 -0.27
CA LEU A 110 6.98 10.60 0.94
C LEU A 110 7.76 11.17 2.12
N PHE A 111 9.04 11.50 1.95
CA PHE A 111 9.84 12.12 3.01
C PHE A 111 9.23 13.45 3.49
N LEU A 112 8.81 14.31 2.57
CA LEU A 112 8.17 15.59 2.90
C LEU A 112 6.87 15.40 3.70
N ILE A 113 6.06 14.40 3.34
CA ILE A 113 4.85 14.03 4.08
C ILE A 113 5.21 13.55 5.49
N LEU A 114 6.18 12.63 5.62
CA LEU A 114 6.61 12.09 6.89
C LEU A 114 7.17 13.17 7.81
N ARG A 115 7.97 14.10 7.29
CA ARG A 115 8.57 15.21 8.07
C ARG A 115 7.55 16.16 8.67
N ARG A 116 6.36 16.29 8.08
CA ARG A 116 5.26 17.10 8.64
C ARG A 116 4.52 16.40 9.78
N ARG A 117 4.74 15.10 10.00
CA ARG A 117 3.95 14.28 10.92
C ARG A 117 4.77 13.58 12.00
N LEU A 118 6.04 13.32 11.72
CA LEU A 118 6.96 12.58 12.57
C LEU A 118 8.16 13.45 12.96
N SER A 119 8.84 13.04 14.03
CA SER A 119 10.17 13.57 14.35
C SER A 119 11.13 13.35 13.18
N PHE A 120 12.20 14.15 13.12
CA PHE A 120 13.17 14.04 12.05
C PHE A 120 13.74 12.61 11.94
N SER A 121 14.15 12.02 13.08
CA SER A 121 14.68 10.66 13.13
C SER A 121 13.65 9.63 12.66
N ALA A 122 12.43 9.65 13.21
CA ALA A 122 11.39 8.71 12.80
C ALA A 122 11.07 8.80 11.30
N ALA A 123 11.00 10.00 10.74
CA ALA A 123 10.81 10.19 9.30
C ALA A 123 11.95 9.62 8.47
N VAL A 124 13.23 9.87 8.85
CA VAL A 124 14.40 9.34 8.14
C VAL A 124 14.45 7.81 8.20
N PHE A 125 14.28 7.21 9.37
CA PHE A 125 14.34 5.75 9.52
C PHE A 125 13.20 5.06 8.78
N MET A 126 11.96 5.55 8.91
CA MET A 126 10.84 5.00 8.15
C MET A 126 11.07 5.13 6.64
N TRP A 127 11.60 6.27 6.19
CA TRP A 127 11.89 6.49 4.77
C TRP A 127 12.98 5.55 4.25
N LEU A 128 14.11 5.42 4.95
CA LEU A 128 15.21 4.52 4.58
C LEU A 128 14.77 3.06 4.56
N VAL A 129 14.04 2.61 5.59
CA VAL A 129 13.49 1.25 5.63
C VAL A 129 12.59 1.02 4.42
N SER A 130 11.68 1.95 4.13
CA SER A 130 10.75 1.80 3.00
C SER A 130 11.47 1.79 1.65
N ALA A 131 12.45 2.67 1.49
CA ALA A 131 13.25 2.80 0.29
C ALA A 131 14.04 1.52 -0.03
N PHE A 132 14.81 1.02 0.93
CA PHE A 132 15.77 -0.07 0.72
C PHE A 132 15.21 -1.48 0.93
N THR A 133 14.02 -1.62 1.52
CA THR A 133 13.40 -2.95 1.71
C THR A 133 12.20 -3.21 0.82
N VAL A 134 11.65 -2.22 0.13
CA VAL A 134 10.48 -2.43 -0.74
C VAL A 134 10.62 -1.67 -2.05
N PHE A 135 10.83 -0.36 -2.00
CA PHE A 135 10.75 0.49 -3.20
C PHE A 135 11.87 0.16 -4.19
N ILE A 136 13.11 -0.05 -3.73
CA ILE A 136 14.25 -0.33 -4.61
C ILE A 136 14.05 -1.55 -5.50
N PHE A 137 13.43 -2.63 -4.99
CA PHE A 137 13.18 -3.85 -5.74
C PHE A 137 12.11 -3.64 -6.82
N LYS A 138 11.11 -2.81 -6.53
CA LYS A 138 10.02 -2.52 -7.47
C LYS A 138 10.28 -1.33 -8.38
N ALA A 139 11.36 -0.57 -8.14
CA ALA A 139 11.59 0.72 -8.79
C ALA A 139 11.68 0.61 -10.32
N ALA A 140 12.35 -0.43 -10.81
CA ALA A 140 12.53 -0.67 -12.24
C ALA A 140 11.51 -1.64 -12.85
N TYR A 141 10.40 -1.94 -12.15
CA TYR A 141 9.33 -2.77 -12.71
C TYR A 141 8.24 -1.92 -13.35
N VAL A 142 7.82 -2.31 -14.56
CA VAL A 142 6.74 -1.65 -15.29
C VAL A 142 5.39 -2.11 -14.75
N GLN A 143 5.07 -1.66 -13.53
CA GLN A 143 3.87 -2.01 -12.80
C GLN A 143 3.38 -0.84 -11.95
N ALA A 144 2.07 -0.83 -11.67
CA ALA A 144 1.43 0.19 -10.86
C ALA A 144 1.75 0.12 -9.35
N ASP A 145 2.52 -0.87 -8.88
CA ASP A 145 2.62 -1.20 -7.45
C ASP A 145 3.19 -0.06 -6.59
N VAL A 146 4.29 0.58 -7.01
CA VAL A 146 4.93 1.65 -6.22
C VAL A 146 4.01 2.88 -6.13
N LEU A 147 3.41 3.27 -7.26
CA LEU A 147 2.42 4.34 -7.31
C LEU A 147 1.22 4.02 -6.41
N PHE A 148 0.71 2.80 -6.51
CA PHE A 148 -0.41 2.33 -5.69
C PHE A 148 -0.08 2.37 -4.19
N TYR A 149 1.07 1.85 -3.75
CA TYR A 149 1.45 1.87 -2.33
C TYR A 149 1.56 3.30 -1.79
N PHE A 150 2.13 4.22 -2.58
CA PHE A 150 2.21 5.62 -2.21
C PHE A 150 0.84 6.28 -2.09
N LEU A 151 -0.01 6.18 -3.13
CA LEU A 151 -1.35 6.77 -3.14
C LEU A 151 -2.23 6.17 -2.03
N ASN A 152 -2.14 4.86 -1.81
CA ASN A 152 -2.85 4.16 -0.76
C ASN A 152 -2.43 4.62 0.64
N PHE A 153 -1.14 4.86 0.85
CA PHE A 153 -0.64 5.43 2.11
C PHE A 153 -1.11 6.87 2.31
N PHE A 154 -1.08 7.70 1.26
CA PHE A 154 -1.55 9.07 1.38
C PHE A 154 -3.06 9.13 1.67
N LEU A 155 -3.84 8.27 1.00
CA LEU A 155 -5.27 8.09 1.26
C LEU A 155 -5.52 7.61 2.69
N PHE A 156 -4.72 6.67 3.20
CA PHE A 156 -4.76 6.27 4.60
C PHE A 156 -4.61 7.46 5.55
N LEU A 157 -3.63 8.35 5.31
CA LEU A 157 -3.44 9.55 6.14
C LEU A 157 -4.62 10.51 6.09
N LEU A 158 -5.24 10.69 4.92
CA LEU A 158 -6.43 11.56 4.78
C LEU A 158 -7.61 10.99 5.55
N MET A 159 -7.86 9.68 5.49
CA MET A 159 -8.93 9.06 6.26
C MET A 159 -8.67 9.07 7.76
N VAL A 160 -7.44 8.83 8.21
CA VAL A 160 -7.06 9.02 9.63
C VAL A 160 -7.40 10.45 10.06
N ARG A 161 -7.19 11.43 9.18
CA ARG A 161 -7.58 12.81 9.44
C ARG A 161 -9.09 13.01 9.44
N MET A 162 -9.87 12.37 8.56
CA MET A 162 -11.34 12.36 8.64
C MET A 162 -11.88 11.83 9.97
N PHE A 163 -11.25 10.80 10.53
CA PHE A 163 -11.62 10.26 11.84
C PHE A 163 -11.31 11.18 13.03
N THR A 164 -10.38 12.11 12.88
CA THR A 164 -9.90 12.97 13.98
C THR A 164 -10.36 14.42 13.86
N GLN A 165 -10.36 14.96 12.66
CA GLN A 165 -10.67 16.34 12.29
C GLN A 165 -11.27 16.35 10.87
N PRO A 166 -12.54 15.94 10.70
CA PRO A 166 -13.18 15.98 9.39
C PRO A 166 -13.32 17.42 8.92
N ASP A 167 -12.95 17.67 7.67
CA ASP A 167 -13.17 18.94 7.01
C ASP A 167 -13.47 18.72 5.53
N TRP A 168 -14.11 19.70 4.90
CA TRP A 168 -14.52 19.61 3.49
C TRP A 168 -13.33 19.42 2.54
N LYS A 169 -12.18 20.06 2.80
CA LYS A 169 -10.99 19.95 1.94
C LYS A 169 -10.40 18.55 2.01
N ILE A 170 -10.35 17.95 3.20
CA ILE A 170 -9.89 16.57 3.42
C ILE A 170 -10.87 15.60 2.79
N ALA A 171 -12.19 15.80 2.98
CA ALA A 171 -13.21 14.94 2.39
C ALA A 171 -13.10 14.95 0.85
N THR A 172 -12.96 16.13 0.24
CA THR A 172 -12.72 16.27 -1.20
C THR A 172 -11.43 15.57 -1.63
N ALA A 173 -10.32 15.85 -0.95
CA ALA A 173 -9.03 15.23 -1.26
C ALA A 173 -9.09 13.70 -1.11
N ALA A 174 -9.76 13.19 -0.09
CA ALA A 174 -9.93 11.76 0.15
C ALA A 174 -10.77 11.13 -0.96
N GLY A 175 -11.93 11.70 -1.32
CA GLY A 175 -12.79 11.18 -2.40
C GLY A 175 -12.09 11.16 -3.76
N VAL A 176 -11.39 12.24 -4.13
CA VAL A 176 -10.59 12.33 -5.37
C VAL A 176 -9.46 11.29 -5.36
N LEU A 177 -8.67 11.26 -4.28
CA LEU A 177 -7.55 10.34 -4.17
C LEU A 177 -8.02 8.88 -4.14
N PHE A 178 -9.20 8.60 -3.59
CA PHE A 178 -9.81 7.28 -3.65
C PHE A 178 -10.09 6.85 -5.09
N ALA A 179 -10.67 7.74 -5.90
CA ALA A 179 -10.94 7.46 -7.31
C ALA A 179 -9.64 7.22 -8.09
N ILE A 180 -8.63 8.08 -7.93
CA ILE A 180 -7.32 7.91 -8.59
C ILE A 180 -6.63 6.61 -8.14
N ASN A 181 -6.67 6.30 -6.85
CA ASN A 181 -6.07 5.08 -6.31
C ASN A 181 -6.82 3.84 -6.81
N HIS A 182 -8.15 3.91 -6.94
CA HIS A 182 -8.92 2.87 -7.61
C HIS A 182 -8.45 2.74 -9.05
N LEU A 183 -8.39 3.80 -9.85
CA LEU A 183 -7.89 3.72 -11.24
C LEU A 183 -6.43 3.22 -11.35
N THR A 184 -5.69 3.17 -10.25
CA THR A 184 -4.37 2.52 -10.17
C THR A 184 -4.51 1.02 -9.85
N LYS A 185 -5.33 0.65 -8.85
CA LYS A 185 -5.59 -0.75 -8.47
C LYS A 185 -6.92 -0.92 -7.72
N ALA A 186 -7.71 -1.92 -8.13
CA ALA A 186 -9.02 -2.22 -7.52
C ALA A 186 -8.92 -2.65 -6.05
N SER A 187 -7.73 -3.07 -5.60
CA SER A 187 -7.47 -3.49 -4.22
C SER A 187 -7.66 -2.39 -3.18
N VAL A 188 -7.96 -1.15 -3.56
CA VAL A 188 -8.35 -0.09 -2.62
C VAL A 188 -9.78 -0.28 -2.06
N LEU A 189 -10.67 -1.01 -2.74
CA LEU A 189 -12.08 -1.12 -2.34
C LEU A 189 -12.34 -1.56 -0.88
N PRO A 190 -11.62 -2.56 -0.31
CA PRO A 190 -11.77 -2.92 1.11
C PRO A 190 -11.58 -1.74 2.06
N GLN A 191 -10.71 -0.79 1.69
CA GLN A 191 -10.47 0.43 2.44
C GLN A 191 -11.69 1.37 2.42
N MET A 192 -12.44 1.47 1.31
CA MET A 192 -13.70 2.23 1.24
C MET A 192 -14.74 1.60 2.15
N VAL A 193 -14.87 0.27 2.08
CA VAL A 193 -15.84 -0.47 2.88
C VAL A 193 -15.57 -0.24 4.36
N ALA A 194 -14.32 -0.40 4.81
CA ALA A 194 -13.95 -0.13 6.19
C ALA A 194 -14.23 1.33 6.60
N PHE A 195 -13.93 2.30 5.72
CA PHE A 195 -14.18 3.71 5.97
C PHE A 195 -15.67 4.02 6.14
N VAL A 196 -16.52 3.56 5.22
CA VAL A 196 -17.97 3.80 5.24
C VAL A 196 -18.63 3.08 6.41
N VAL A 197 -18.29 1.81 6.65
CA VAL A 197 -18.89 1.03 7.74
C VAL A 197 -18.51 1.63 9.09
N ILE A 198 -17.23 1.84 9.35
CA ILE A 198 -16.76 2.26 10.68
C ILE A 198 -17.02 3.76 10.89
N GLY A 199 -16.92 4.57 9.83
CA GLY A 199 -17.35 5.97 9.84
C GLY A 199 -18.85 6.10 10.08
N GLY A 200 -19.68 5.28 9.45
CA GLY A 200 -21.12 5.21 9.69
C GLY A 200 -21.45 4.84 11.13
N LEU A 201 -20.80 3.81 11.69
CA LEU A 201 -20.94 3.45 13.10
C LEU A 201 -20.54 4.61 14.04
N LYS A 202 -19.46 5.34 13.73
CA LYS A 202 -19.04 6.54 14.48
C LYS A 202 -20.13 7.60 14.47
N LEU A 203 -20.68 7.92 13.29
CA LEU A 203 -21.73 8.92 13.14
C LEU A 203 -23.02 8.52 13.88
N ILE A 204 -23.42 7.25 13.80
CA ILE A 204 -24.58 6.72 14.53
C ILE A 204 -24.36 6.84 16.04
N TYR A 205 -23.18 6.45 16.53
CA TYR A 205 -22.82 6.56 17.94
C TYR A 205 -22.80 8.01 18.43
N GLU A 206 -22.19 8.92 17.67
CA GLU A 206 -22.14 10.35 18.00
C GLU A 206 -23.54 10.99 17.96
N ALA A 207 -24.39 10.61 17.01
CA ALA A 207 -25.78 11.06 16.96
C ALA A 207 -26.61 10.53 18.14
N TRP A 208 -26.44 9.26 18.51
CA TRP A 208 -27.12 8.65 19.66
C TRP A 208 -26.72 9.34 20.97
N ARG A 209 -25.42 9.58 21.18
CA ARG A 209 -24.90 10.30 22.34
C ARG A 209 -25.29 11.79 22.33
N GLY A 210 -25.32 12.40 21.14
CA GLY A 210 -25.65 13.81 20.92
C GLY A 210 -27.13 14.16 21.03
N ARG A 211 -28.04 13.18 20.94
CA ARG A 211 -29.48 13.35 21.23
C ARG A 211 -29.78 13.79 22.68
N GLN A 212 -28.78 13.79 23.55
CA GLN A 212 -28.84 14.36 24.90
C GLN A 212 -28.53 15.88 24.95
N GLY A 213 -28.39 16.58 23.81
CA GLY A 213 -28.13 18.04 23.78
C GLY A 213 -28.36 18.76 22.43
N ARG A 214 -28.23 20.10 22.42
CA ARG A 214 -28.51 21.03 21.28
C ARG A 214 -27.35 21.17 20.27
N ALA A 215 -26.90 20.09 19.63
CA ALA A 215 -25.79 20.14 18.65
C ALA A 215 -26.14 19.52 17.26
N ALA A 216 -27.38 19.68 16.79
CA ALA A 216 -27.83 19.04 15.55
C ALA A 216 -27.15 19.57 14.27
N ALA A 217 -26.93 20.88 14.15
CA ALA A 217 -26.36 21.51 12.95
C ALA A 217 -24.90 21.09 12.69
N GLU A 218 -24.09 20.96 13.75
CA GLU A 218 -22.71 20.50 13.63
C GLU A 218 -22.64 19.01 13.25
N GLY A 219 -23.55 18.19 13.79
CA GLY A 219 -23.67 16.78 13.41
C GLY A 219 -23.96 16.58 11.92
N TRP A 220 -24.89 17.35 11.34
CA TRP A 220 -25.19 17.29 9.91
C TRP A 220 -24.02 17.74 9.04
N ARG A 221 -23.29 18.78 9.45
CA ARG A 221 -22.08 19.22 8.74
C ARG A 221 -21.03 18.11 8.69
N VAL A 222 -20.77 17.46 9.83
CA VAL A 222 -19.80 16.35 9.90
C VAL A 222 -20.29 15.18 9.05
N ALA A 223 -21.56 14.79 9.16
CA ALA A 223 -22.13 13.72 8.32
C ALA A 223 -22.00 14.03 6.82
N GLY A 224 -22.23 15.29 6.41
CA GLY A 224 -22.02 15.74 5.03
C GLY A 224 -20.57 15.60 4.57
N GLN A 225 -19.59 15.94 5.41
CA GLN A 225 -18.17 15.75 5.11
C GLN A 225 -17.80 14.26 4.92
N TRP A 226 -18.38 13.38 5.74
CA TRP A 226 -18.20 11.94 5.59
C TRP A 226 -18.83 11.39 4.31
N LEU A 227 -20.05 11.82 4.00
CA LEU A 227 -20.80 11.40 2.81
C LEU A 227 -20.17 11.92 1.51
N LEU A 228 -19.49 13.08 1.57
CA LEU A 228 -18.83 13.66 0.41
C LEU A 228 -17.74 12.73 -0.16
N VAL A 229 -17.05 11.94 0.67
CA VAL A 229 -16.00 11.02 0.23
C VAL A 229 -16.53 9.97 -0.76
N PRO A 230 -17.52 9.11 -0.41
CA PRO A 230 -18.07 8.14 -1.35
C PRO A 230 -18.82 8.81 -2.51
N VAL A 231 -19.49 9.95 -2.31
CA VAL A 231 -20.18 10.66 -3.39
C VAL A 231 -19.20 11.13 -4.46
N LEU A 232 -18.12 11.83 -4.09
CA LEU A 232 -17.11 12.28 -5.04
C LEU A 232 -16.39 11.10 -5.70
N TYR A 233 -16.07 10.06 -4.94
CA TYR A 233 -15.51 8.84 -5.49
C TYR A 233 -16.41 8.23 -6.58
N LEU A 234 -17.71 8.06 -6.31
CA LEU A 234 -18.66 7.49 -7.26
C LEU A 234 -18.85 8.40 -8.48
N LEU A 235 -18.88 9.73 -8.27
CA LEU A 235 -19.02 10.71 -9.34
C LEU A 235 -17.83 10.61 -10.31
N LEU A 236 -16.60 10.63 -9.79
CA LEU A 236 -15.38 10.56 -10.60
C LEU A 236 -15.19 9.19 -11.25
N MET A 237 -15.58 8.11 -10.57
CA MET A 237 -15.54 6.76 -11.14
C MET A 237 -16.71 6.48 -12.10
N SER A 238 -17.73 7.34 -12.16
CA SER A 238 -18.96 7.04 -12.89
C SER A 238 -18.75 6.67 -14.37
N PRO A 239 -17.82 7.26 -15.15
CA PRO A 239 -17.58 6.82 -16.51
C PRO A 239 -17.05 5.39 -16.55
N TYR A 240 -16.04 5.09 -15.73
CA TYR A 240 -15.47 3.75 -15.60
C TYR A 240 -16.53 2.71 -15.20
N LEU A 241 -17.40 3.05 -14.24
CA LEU A 241 -18.44 2.16 -13.72
C LEU A 241 -19.56 1.94 -14.75
N ARG A 242 -19.98 2.97 -15.47
CA ARG A 242 -21.00 2.87 -16.53
C ARG A 242 -20.53 1.97 -17.66
N THR A 243 -19.32 2.17 -18.17
CA THR A 243 -18.74 1.31 -19.22
C THR A 243 -18.56 -0.12 -18.72
N SER A 244 -18.15 -0.31 -17.46
CA SER A 244 -18.08 -1.63 -16.84
C SER A 244 -19.45 -2.33 -16.82
N LYS A 245 -20.51 -1.60 -16.48
CA LYS A 245 -21.88 -2.12 -16.47
C LYS A 245 -22.38 -2.47 -17.88
N GLN A 246 -22.08 -1.65 -18.87
CA GLN A 246 -22.49 -1.86 -20.26
C GLN A 246 -21.84 -3.11 -20.87
N ILE A 247 -20.55 -3.33 -20.63
CA ILE A 247 -19.78 -4.40 -21.28
C ILE A 247 -19.81 -5.71 -20.49
N PHE A 248 -19.74 -5.62 -19.16
CA PHE A 248 -19.59 -6.78 -18.27
C PHE A 248 -20.81 -7.01 -17.37
N GLY A 249 -21.87 -6.22 -17.52
CA GLY A 249 -23.08 -6.34 -16.71
C GLY A 249 -22.92 -5.93 -15.23
N ARG A 250 -21.75 -5.41 -14.79
CA ARG A 250 -21.47 -5.04 -13.39
C ARG A 250 -20.71 -3.72 -13.27
N TYR A 251 -21.08 -2.87 -12.30
CA TYR A 251 -20.44 -1.57 -12.08
C TYR A 251 -18.98 -1.69 -11.62
N PHE A 252 -18.71 -2.47 -10.58
CA PHE A 252 -17.36 -2.68 -10.03
C PHE A 252 -16.66 -3.89 -10.64
N TYR A 253 -16.77 -4.06 -11.96
CA TYR A 253 -16.15 -5.18 -12.64
C TYR A 253 -14.62 -5.08 -12.63
N ASN A 254 -13.99 -6.14 -12.13
CA ASN A 254 -12.57 -6.42 -12.26
C ASN A 254 -12.40 -7.94 -12.30
N VAL A 255 -11.67 -8.47 -13.28
CA VAL A 255 -11.57 -9.94 -13.47
C VAL A 255 -10.99 -10.64 -12.23
N ASN A 256 -10.07 -9.98 -11.52
CA ASN A 256 -9.43 -10.58 -10.34
C ASN A 256 -10.43 -10.80 -9.20
N SER A 257 -11.25 -9.80 -8.89
CA SER A 257 -12.24 -9.92 -7.80
C SER A 257 -13.52 -10.63 -8.22
N THR A 258 -13.85 -10.61 -9.52
CA THR A 258 -15.08 -11.20 -10.03
C THR A 258 -14.94 -12.71 -10.22
N PHE A 259 -13.81 -13.16 -10.78
CA PHE A 259 -13.60 -14.56 -11.14
C PHE A 259 -12.39 -15.17 -10.43
N TYR A 260 -11.19 -14.61 -10.60
CA TYR A 260 -9.94 -15.26 -10.18
C TYR A 260 -9.82 -15.45 -8.67
N PHE A 261 -10.49 -14.59 -7.91
CA PHE A 261 -10.66 -14.72 -6.47
C PHE A 261 -11.27 -16.07 -6.10
N TRP A 262 -12.12 -16.64 -6.95
CA TRP A 262 -12.85 -17.88 -6.70
C TRP A 262 -12.24 -19.10 -7.40
N CYS A 263 -11.00 -19.00 -7.88
CA CYS A 263 -10.24 -20.13 -8.43
C CYS A 263 -9.26 -20.69 -7.38
N ASP A 264 -8.88 -21.96 -7.50
CA ASP A 264 -7.90 -22.65 -6.66
C ASP A 264 -6.51 -22.77 -7.30
N SER A 265 -6.38 -22.50 -8.60
CA SER A 265 -5.07 -22.46 -9.26
C SER A 265 -5.00 -21.39 -10.35
N THR A 266 -3.77 -21.02 -10.72
CA THR A 266 -3.53 -20.13 -11.87
C THR A 266 -3.91 -20.77 -13.20
N GLU A 267 -3.88 -22.09 -13.31
CA GLU A 267 -4.27 -22.80 -14.53
C GLU A 267 -5.78 -22.82 -14.70
N GLU A 268 -6.53 -22.96 -13.59
CA GLU A 268 -8.00 -22.92 -13.62
C GLU A 268 -8.51 -21.60 -14.20
N TRP A 269 -7.98 -20.45 -13.78
CA TRP A 269 -8.44 -19.19 -14.38
C TRP A 269 -7.94 -18.99 -15.81
N LYS A 270 -6.79 -19.56 -16.19
CA LYS A 270 -6.20 -19.39 -17.52
C LYS A 270 -7.02 -20.15 -18.54
N ASN A 271 -7.39 -21.39 -18.21
CA ASN A 271 -8.16 -22.29 -19.05
C ASN A 271 -9.68 -22.05 -18.93
N GLY A 272 -10.13 -21.46 -17.83
CA GLY A 272 -11.52 -21.07 -17.61
C GLY A 272 -11.80 -19.64 -18.11
N PRO A 273 -12.19 -18.69 -17.24
CA PRO A 273 -12.69 -17.37 -17.65
C PRO A 273 -11.80 -16.62 -18.64
N LYS A 274 -10.46 -16.72 -18.50
CA LYS A 274 -9.53 -16.01 -19.38
C LYS A 274 -9.58 -16.53 -20.82
N ALA A 275 -9.60 -17.85 -21.01
CA ALA A 275 -9.70 -18.45 -22.35
C ALA A 275 -11.06 -18.15 -23.00
N HIS A 276 -12.09 -17.90 -22.19
CA HIS A 276 -13.47 -17.65 -22.63
C HIS A 276 -13.84 -16.15 -22.64
N GLY A 277 -12.86 -15.25 -22.71
CA GLY A 277 -13.10 -13.84 -23.05
C GLY A 277 -13.44 -12.90 -21.88
N ASP A 278 -13.10 -13.24 -20.63
CA ASP A 278 -13.39 -12.41 -19.44
C ASP A 278 -12.85 -10.96 -19.48
N ARG A 279 -11.94 -10.64 -20.40
CA ARG A 279 -11.37 -9.29 -20.57
C ARG A 279 -12.10 -8.44 -21.61
N PHE A 280 -12.96 -9.05 -22.42
CA PHE A 280 -13.68 -8.39 -23.50
C PHE A 280 -15.19 -8.36 -23.28
N GLY A 281 -15.71 -9.26 -22.44
CA GLY A 281 -17.10 -9.31 -22.04
C GLY A 281 -17.29 -10.25 -20.85
N TRP A 282 -18.54 -10.62 -20.59
CA TRP A 282 -18.83 -11.73 -19.69
C TRP A 282 -18.33 -13.03 -20.32
N PRO A 283 -17.64 -13.92 -19.57
CA PRO A 283 -17.03 -15.11 -20.17
C PRO A 283 -18.10 -16.06 -20.71
N ASP A 284 -17.81 -16.66 -21.87
CA ASP A 284 -18.66 -17.67 -22.51
C ASP A 284 -18.47 -19.03 -21.84
N LEU A 285 -19.04 -19.16 -20.64
CA LEU A 285 -19.02 -20.37 -19.82
C LEU A 285 -20.44 -20.65 -19.31
N ALA A 286 -20.75 -21.93 -19.08
CA ALA A 286 -21.99 -22.30 -18.44
C ALA A 286 -22.08 -21.68 -17.03
N ALA A 287 -23.29 -21.34 -16.58
CA ALA A 287 -23.50 -20.57 -15.36
C ALA A 287 -22.92 -21.24 -14.09
N ASP A 288 -22.85 -22.57 -14.08
CA ASP A 288 -22.29 -23.41 -13.04
C ASP A 288 -20.77 -23.55 -13.09
N GLU A 289 -20.15 -23.29 -14.24
CA GLU A 289 -18.70 -23.30 -14.47
C GLU A 289 -18.05 -21.94 -14.16
N ILE A 290 -18.81 -20.84 -14.21
CA ILE A 290 -18.30 -19.50 -13.91
C ILE A 290 -17.82 -19.43 -12.45
N PRO A 291 -16.54 -19.11 -12.19
CA PRO A 291 -16.03 -18.96 -10.83
C PRO A 291 -16.72 -17.79 -10.12
N ASN A 292 -17.44 -18.09 -9.06
CA ASN A 292 -18.08 -17.11 -8.19
C ASN A 292 -18.30 -17.71 -6.79
N ALA A 293 -18.64 -16.86 -5.82
CA ALA A 293 -18.84 -17.29 -4.43
C ALA A 293 -19.81 -18.48 -4.28
N ARG A 294 -20.93 -18.48 -5.01
CA ARG A 294 -21.95 -19.53 -4.94
C ARG A 294 -21.41 -20.84 -5.47
N ASN A 295 -20.82 -20.83 -6.67
CA ASN A 295 -20.26 -22.03 -7.29
C ASN A 295 -19.07 -22.58 -6.48
N TYR A 296 -18.25 -21.70 -5.90
CA TYR A 296 -17.16 -22.08 -5.01
C TYR A 296 -17.65 -22.81 -3.76
N ILE A 297 -18.62 -22.21 -3.04
CA ILE A 297 -19.20 -22.82 -1.83
C ILE A 297 -19.93 -24.12 -2.16
N ARG A 298 -20.63 -24.18 -3.29
CA ARG A 298 -21.30 -25.41 -3.75
C ARG A 298 -20.29 -26.53 -4.04
N ARG A 299 -19.15 -26.20 -4.66
CA ARG A 299 -18.13 -27.17 -5.07
C ARG A 299 -17.29 -27.68 -3.90
N TYR A 300 -16.96 -26.81 -2.94
CA TYR A 300 -15.97 -27.13 -1.90
C TYR A 300 -16.51 -27.09 -0.46
N GLY A 301 -17.71 -26.55 -0.24
CA GLY A 301 -18.27 -26.32 1.08
C GLY A 301 -17.58 -25.21 1.87
N LEU A 302 -18.15 -24.86 3.03
CA LEU A 302 -17.62 -23.82 3.91
C LEU A 302 -16.31 -24.22 4.61
N GLY A 303 -16.08 -25.52 4.84
CA GLY A 303 -14.86 -26.02 5.46
C GLY A 303 -13.60 -25.68 4.66
N HIS A 304 -13.69 -25.67 3.34
CA HIS A 304 -12.57 -25.32 2.47
C HIS A 304 -12.14 -23.85 2.61
N ILE A 305 -13.05 -22.94 2.95
CA ILE A 305 -12.70 -21.53 3.20
C ILE A 305 -11.70 -21.43 4.36
N GLY A 306 -11.94 -22.17 5.45
CA GLY A 306 -11.03 -22.21 6.60
C GLY A 306 -9.66 -22.80 6.23
N ALA A 307 -9.66 -23.93 5.53
CA ALA A 307 -8.42 -24.58 5.06
C ALA A 307 -7.61 -23.67 4.11
N ARG A 308 -8.29 -22.98 3.20
CA ARG A 308 -7.69 -22.02 2.27
C ARG A 308 -7.04 -20.86 3.01
N LEU A 309 -7.74 -20.27 3.98
CA LEU A 309 -7.21 -19.18 4.79
C LEU A 309 -6.01 -19.62 5.65
N ALA A 310 -6.05 -20.82 6.23
CA ALA A 310 -4.96 -21.35 7.03
C ALA A 310 -3.69 -21.57 6.17
N THR A 311 -3.82 -22.32 5.07
CA THR A 311 -2.72 -22.58 4.12
C THR A 311 -2.18 -21.28 3.54
N GLY A 312 -3.08 -20.39 3.13
CA GLY A 312 -2.72 -19.09 2.60
C GLY A 312 -1.98 -18.19 3.59
N SER A 313 -2.38 -18.21 4.87
CA SER A 313 -1.66 -17.48 5.93
C SER A 313 -0.23 -17.99 6.11
N VAL A 314 -0.04 -19.32 6.13
CA VAL A 314 1.30 -19.94 6.18
C VAL A 314 2.14 -19.53 4.98
N ASN A 315 1.55 -19.53 3.78
CA ASN A 315 2.23 -19.11 2.55
C ASN A 315 2.63 -17.63 2.59
N VAL A 316 1.76 -16.74 3.09
CA VAL A 316 2.09 -15.32 3.26
C VAL A 316 3.25 -15.14 4.24
N VAL A 317 3.26 -15.85 5.37
CA VAL A 317 4.38 -15.79 6.34
C VAL A 317 5.68 -16.28 5.70
N LYS A 318 5.64 -17.41 4.99
CA LYS A 318 6.81 -17.93 4.25
C LYS A 318 7.32 -16.94 3.21
N ALA A 319 6.41 -16.28 2.47
CA ALA A 319 6.76 -15.25 1.49
C ALA A 319 7.42 -14.05 2.18
N CYS A 320 6.82 -13.53 3.26
CA CYS A 320 7.42 -12.42 4.03
C CYS A 320 8.82 -12.73 4.56
N TYR A 321 9.06 -13.97 5.00
CA TYR A 321 10.38 -14.41 5.48
C TYR A 321 11.43 -14.49 4.36
N ARG A 322 11.03 -14.92 3.16
CA ARG A 322 11.93 -15.13 2.01
C ARG A 322 12.12 -13.92 1.10
N SER A 323 11.38 -12.84 1.35
CA SER A 323 11.37 -11.65 0.50
C SER A 323 12.50 -10.65 0.87
N TYR A 324 12.31 -9.37 0.54
CA TYR A 324 13.27 -8.25 0.57
C TYR A 324 13.84 -7.87 1.95
N GLY A 325 13.53 -8.63 3.01
CA GLY A 325 14.01 -8.37 4.35
C GLY A 325 13.20 -7.34 5.14
N PHE A 326 12.03 -6.89 4.66
CA PHE A 326 11.20 -5.92 5.38
C PHE A 326 10.60 -6.48 6.69
N LEU A 327 10.41 -7.81 6.79
CA LEU A 327 9.74 -8.45 7.92
C LEU A 327 10.42 -8.14 9.27
N LYS A 328 11.75 -8.15 9.33
CA LYS A 328 12.46 -7.83 10.58
C LYS A 328 12.20 -6.40 11.06
N TYR A 329 11.98 -5.44 10.16
CA TYR A 329 11.59 -4.09 10.54
C TYR A 329 10.15 -4.05 11.02
N VAL A 330 9.24 -4.80 10.40
CA VAL A 330 7.86 -4.96 10.89
C VAL A 330 7.87 -5.50 12.32
N LEU A 331 8.65 -6.56 12.59
CA LEU A 331 8.79 -7.13 13.92
C LEU A 331 9.43 -6.14 14.90
N LEU A 332 10.52 -5.49 14.53
CA LEU A 332 11.22 -4.56 15.41
C LEU A 332 10.36 -3.34 15.77
N TYR A 333 9.75 -2.68 14.78
CA TYR A 333 8.82 -1.58 15.01
C TYR A 333 7.61 -2.01 15.83
N GLY A 334 7.05 -3.20 15.55
CA GLY A 334 5.93 -3.76 16.29
C GLY A 334 6.26 -4.04 17.75
N LEU A 335 7.37 -4.72 18.02
CA LEU A 335 7.83 -5.05 19.38
C LEU A 335 8.12 -3.80 20.20
N PHE A 336 8.85 -2.83 19.64
CA PHE A 336 9.12 -1.57 20.35
C PHE A 336 7.83 -0.75 20.53
N ALA A 337 6.93 -0.70 19.55
CA ALA A 337 5.66 0.01 19.72
C ALA A 337 4.79 -0.64 20.81
N ALA A 338 4.73 -1.98 20.85
CA ALA A 338 4.04 -2.72 21.90
C ALA A 338 4.66 -2.45 23.28
N ALA A 339 5.99 -2.54 23.40
CA ALA A 339 6.69 -2.23 24.65
C ALA A 339 6.41 -0.78 25.11
N ALA A 340 6.45 0.19 24.18
CA ALA A 340 6.16 1.59 24.49
C ALA A 340 4.71 1.79 24.98
N LEU A 341 3.73 1.10 24.39
CA LEU A 341 2.34 1.15 24.83
C LEU A 341 2.16 0.50 26.22
N THR A 342 2.75 -0.68 26.44
CA THR A 342 2.67 -1.41 27.71
C THR A 342 3.27 -0.60 28.87
N LEU A 343 4.46 -0.02 28.66
CA LEU A 343 5.12 0.85 29.65
C LEU A 343 4.34 2.12 29.96
N ASN A 344 3.43 2.53 29.06
CA ASN A 344 2.60 3.73 29.21
C ASN A 344 1.10 3.39 29.26
N GLY A 345 0.73 2.26 29.86
CA GLY A 345 -0.63 1.69 29.79
C GLY A 345 -1.77 2.66 30.10
N ARG A 346 -1.63 3.53 31.13
CA ARG A 346 -2.66 4.53 31.47
C ARG A 346 -2.89 5.55 30.34
N ARG A 347 -1.80 6.06 29.75
CA ARG A 347 -1.85 7.01 28.64
C ARG A 347 -2.35 6.32 27.37
N ALA A 348 -1.93 5.07 27.13
CA ALA A 348 -2.39 4.27 26.01
C ALA A 348 -3.91 4.02 26.09
N LEU A 349 -4.44 3.68 27.28
CA LEU A 349 -5.86 3.47 27.51
C LEU A 349 -6.68 4.76 27.31
N SER A 350 -6.15 5.92 27.73
CA SER A 350 -6.77 7.21 27.47
C SER A 350 -6.89 7.50 25.96
N VAL A 351 -5.82 7.23 25.19
CA VAL A 351 -5.83 7.37 23.73
C VAL A 351 -6.81 6.39 23.08
N LEU A 352 -6.85 5.14 23.55
CA LEU A 352 -7.79 4.11 23.06
C LEU A 352 -9.23 4.57 23.20
N ARG A 353 -9.62 5.06 24.39
CA ARG A 353 -10.97 5.56 24.66
C ARG A 353 -11.32 6.77 23.81
N ARG A 354 -10.36 7.69 23.59
CA ARG A 354 -10.58 8.91 22.80
C ARG A 354 -10.71 8.64 21.30
N HIS A 355 -10.07 7.59 20.80
CA HIS A 355 -9.95 7.32 19.37
C HIS A 355 -10.44 5.93 18.98
N VAL A 356 -11.42 5.38 19.69
CA VAL A 356 -11.89 4.00 19.50
C VAL A 356 -12.28 3.70 18.04
N PHE A 357 -13.04 4.57 17.38
CA PHE A 357 -13.44 4.37 15.98
C PHE A 357 -12.28 4.45 14.99
N LEU A 358 -11.30 5.32 15.22
CA LEU A 358 -10.09 5.36 14.41
C LEU A 358 -9.30 4.05 14.55
N LEU A 359 -9.18 3.55 15.78
CA LEU A 359 -8.46 2.31 16.05
C LEU A 359 -9.19 1.08 15.52
N LEU A 360 -10.52 1.07 15.59
CA LEU A 360 -11.35 0.06 14.91
C LEU A 360 -11.17 0.13 13.39
N PHE A 361 -11.09 1.33 12.81
CA PHE A 361 -10.80 1.50 11.38
C PHE A 361 -9.43 0.95 11.00
N ILE A 362 -8.39 1.30 11.75
CA ILE A 362 -7.05 0.78 11.51
C ILE A 362 -7.04 -0.75 11.70
N ALA A 363 -7.61 -1.28 12.77
CA ALA A 363 -7.67 -2.73 13.01
C ALA A 363 -8.45 -3.45 11.91
N GLY A 364 -9.62 -2.95 11.53
CA GLY A 364 -10.45 -3.51 10.46
C GLY A 364 -9.74 -3.50 9.11
N LEU A 365 -8.98 -2.45 8.82
CA LEU A 365 -8.14 -2.39 7.61
C LEU A 365 -7.06 -3.48 7.62
N PHE A 366 -6.30 -3.59 8.72
CA PHE A 366 -5.23 -4.58 8.83
C PHE A 366 -5.74 -6.02 8.81
N ILE A 367 -6.82 -6.30 9.56
CA ILE A 367 -7.46 -7.62 9.59
C ILE A 367 -8.06 -7.95 8.23
N GLY A 368 -8.81 -7.01 7.63
CA GLY A 368 -9.46 -7.21 6.33
C GLY A 368 -8.45 -7.51 5.23
N TYR A 369 -7.40 -6.70 5.09
CA TYR A 369 -6.33 -6.97 4.13
C TYR A 369 -5.51 -8.22 4.48
N GLY A 370 -5.35 -8.55 5.77
CA GLY A 370 -4.74 -9.80 6.21
C GLY A 370 -5.50 -11.03 5.71
N ILE A 371 -6.82 -11.05 5.90
CA ILE A 371 -7.71 -12.12 5.42
C ILE A 371 -7.66 -12.21 3.89
N LEU A 372 -7.78 -11.08 3.18
CA LEU A 372 -7.71 -11.06 1.72
C LEU A 372 -6.36 -11.54 1.21
N THR A 373 -5.26 -11.15 1.87
CA THR A 373 -3.93 -11.59 1.49
C THR A 373 -3.74 -13.08 1.75
N ALA A 374 -4.23 -13.61 2.87
CA ALA A 374 -4.23 -15.04 3.13
C ALA A 374 -5.01 -15.79 2.05
N TRP A 375 -6.20 -15.30 1.68
CA TRP A 375 -7.00 -15.89 0.61
C TRP A 375 -6.25 -15.97 -0.72
N TRP A 376 -5.55 -14.90 -1.11
CA TRP A 376 -4.71 -14.88 -2.32
C TRP A 376 -3.42 -15.69 -2.17
N GLY A 377 -2.86 -15.76 -0.97
CA GLY A 377 -1.64 -16.51 -0.66
C GLY A 377 -1.80 -18.03 -0.81
N TYR A 378 -3.04 -18.52 -0.86
CA TYR A 378 -3.33 -19.89 -1.24
C TYR A 378 -2.85 -20.21 -2.66
N LEU A 379 -2.97 -19.26 -3.60
CA LEU A 379 -2.62 -19.45 -5.00
C LEU A 379 -1.12 -19.37 -5.28
N GLY A 380 -0.33 -18.89 -4.32
CA GLY A 380 1.12 -18.82 -4.49
C GLY A 380 1.81 -17.93 -3.46
N LEU A 381 3.13 -18.10 -3.38
CA LEU A 381 4.00 -17.28 -2.54
C LEU A 381 4.19 -15.91 -3.18
N SER A 382 3.59 -14.88 -2.58
CA SER A 382 3.87 -13.49 -2.96
C SER A 382 3.61 -12.53 -1.81
N VAL A 383 4.49 -11.53 -1.68
CA VAL A 383 4.33 -10.43 -0.72
C VAL A 383 3.53 -9.26 -1.27
N ARG A 384 3.19 -9.26 -2.57
CA ARG A 384 2.62 -8.10 -3.27
C ARG A 384 1.38 -7.52 -2.58
N HIS A 385 0.49 -8.38 -2.09
CA HIS A 385 -0.77 -7.97 -1.47
C HIS A 385 -0.58 -7.41 -0.06
N ILE A 386 0.29 -8.02 0.76
CA ILE A 386 0.49 -7.58 2.15
C ILE A 386 1.23 -6.25 2.23
N LEU A 387 2.06 -5.93 1.22
CA LEU A 387 2.83 -4.68 1.16
C LEU A 387 1.96 -3.41 1.10
N ILE A 388 0.67 -3.52 0.79
CA ILE A 388 -0.28 -2.39 0.91
C ILE A 388 -0.36 -1.85 2.35
N LEU A 389 -0.13 -2.71 3.34
CA LEU A 389 -0.18 -2.37 4.76
C LEU A 389 1.15 -1.86 5.31
N PHE A 390 2.23 -1.99 4.55
CA PHE A 390 3.59 -1.76 5.05
C PHE A 390 3.83 -0.30 5.47
N LEU A 391 3.52 0.67 4.60
CA LEU A 391 3.66 2.09 4.93
C LEU A 391 2.69 2.54 6.05
N PRO A 392 1.38 2.17 6.02
CA PRO A 392 0.50 2.40 7.17
C PRO A 392 1.03 1.83 8.49
N PHE A 393 1.59 0.62 8.46
CA PHE A 393 2.13 -0.04 9.65
C PHE A 393 3.32 0.72 10.23
N LEU A 394 4.32 1.00 9.38
CA LEU A 394 5.51 1.75 9.78
C LEU A 394 5.14 3.14 10.28
N PHE A 395 4.16 3.81 9.66
CA PHE A 395 3.70 5.11 10.12
C PHE A 395 3.05 5.04 11.51
N CYS A 396 2.09 4.13 11.71
CA CYS A 396 1.40 3.97 12.99
C CYS A 396 2.37 3.63 14.11
N THR A 397 3.27 2.68 13.88
CA THR A 397 4.30 2.29 14.87
C THR A 397 5.29 3.42 15.10
N SER A 398 5.79 4.12 14.06
CA SER A 398 6.65 5.30 14.20
C SER A 398 5.98 6.40 15.03
N LEU A 399 4.68 6.64 14.82
CA LEU A 399 3.92 7.64 15.56
C LEU A 399 3.76 7.27 17.04
N ILE A 400 3.51 5.99 17.34
CA ILE A 400 3.47 5.45 18.70
C ILE A 400 4.84 5.66 19.35
N LEU A 401 5.91 5.23 18.68
CA LEU A 401 7.27 5.36 19.17
C LEU A 401 7.59 6.82 19.44
N ASP A 402 7.33 7.74 18.53
CA ASP A 402 7.62 9.17 18.72
C ASP A 402 6.93 9.76 19.97
N ARG A 403 5.69 9.33 20.26
CA ARG A 403 4.84 9.90 21.32
C ARG A 403 4.97 9.21 22.68
N PHE A 404 5.34 7.94 22.72
CA PHE A 404 5.33 7.10 23.93
C PHE A 404 6.71 6.65 24.40
N SER A 405 7.78 6.86 23.62
CA SER A 405 9.14 6.41 23.99
C SER A 405 9.95 7.40 24.84
N SER A 406 9.30 8.32 25.55
CA SER A 406 9.99 9.17 26.55
C SER A 406 10.35 8.41 27.83
N ALA A 407 9.91 7.16 27.96
CA ALA A 407 10.23 6.30 29.10
C ALA A 407 11.65 5.74 29.01
N GLU A 408 12.29 5.56 30.15
CA GLU A 408 13.54 4.81 30.27
C GLU A 408 13.23 3.34 30.62
N TRP A 409 13.93 2.39 29.99
CA TRP A 409 13.79 0.98 30.31
C TRP A 409 14.69 0.63 31.51
N PRO A 410 14.15 0.01 32.58
CA PRO A 410 15.01 -0.60 33.61
C PRO A 410 15.89 -1.71 33.00
N PHE A 411 17.21 -1.55 33.06
CA PHE A 411 18.19 -2.53 32.61
C PHE A 411 19.05 -2.95 33.81
N GLY A 412 18.70 -4.08 34.43
CA GLY A 412 19.27 -4.50 35.71
C GLY A 412 18.81 -3.61 36.89
N SER A 413 19.45 -3.79 38.05
CA SER A 413 19.04 -3.11 39.30
C SER A 413 19.43 -1.63 39.38
N ARG A 414 20.34 -1.14 38.52
CA ARG A 414 20.90 0.22 38.63
C ARG A 414 21.03 1.01 37.32
N ARG A 415 20.80 0.42 36.15
CA ARG A 415 20.93 1.15 34.88
C ARG A 415 19.57 1.35 34.23
N ARG A 416 19.41 2.51 33.61
CA ARG A 416 18.23 2.86 32.82
C ARG A 416 18.69 3.19 31.41
N ILE A 417 18.11 2.53 30.42
CA ILE A 417 18.44 2.76 29.02
C ILE A 417 17.34 3.63 28.41
N ALA A 418 17.73 4.74 27.81
CA ALA A 418 16.81 5.57 27.06
C ALA A 418 16.31 4.81 25.83
N PHE A 419 14.98 4.72 25.70
CA PHE A 419 14.32 3.88 24.70
C PHE A 419 14.64 4.30 23.26
N LYS A 420 14.59 5.62 22.97
CA LYS A 420 14.85 6.15 21.62
C LYS A 420 16.28 5.88 21.12
N PRO A 421 17.35 6.18 21.89
CA PRO A 421 18.71 5.83 21.50
C PRO A 421 18.92 4.34 21.23
N ALA A 422 18.35 3.45 22.06
CA ALA A 422 18.47 2.02 21.86
C ALA A 422 17.83 1.57 20.54
N LEU A 423 16.59 2.02 20.26
CA LEU A 423 15.90 1.71 19.01
C LEU A 423 16.67 2.23 17.78
N TYR A 424 17.02 3.52 17.77
CA TYR A 424 17.68 4.10 16.61
C TYR A 424 19.11 3.62 16.42
N GLY A 425 19.81 3.24 17.50
CA GLY A 425 21.10 2.56 17.42
C GLY A 425 20.98 1.21 16.72
N LEU A 426 20.02 0.38 17.16
CA LEU A 426 19.76 -0.91 16.52
C LEU A 426 19.32 -0.76 15.06
N LEU A 427 18.39 0.17 14.78
CA LEU A 427 17.96 0.46 13.42
C LEU A 427 19.11 0.95 12.53
N SER A 428 20.04 1.74 13.05
CA SER A 428 21.19 2.23 12.30
C SER A 428 22.10 1.07 11.86
N LEU A 429 22.42 0.16 12.80
CA LEU A 429 23.25 -1.01 12.50
C LEU A 429 22.57 -1.92 11.48
N LEU A 430 21.28 -2.21 11.67
CA LEU A 430 20.51 -3.06 10.76
C LEU A 430 20.37 -2.44 9.37
N LEU A 431 20.08 -1.13 9.28
CA LEU A 431 19.95 -0.43 8.01
C LEU A 431 21.30 -0.33 7.28
N ALA A 432 22.39 -0.06 7.99
CA ALA A 432 23.72 -0.02 7.37
C ALA A 432 24.04 -1.38 6.72
N TYR A 433 23.83 -2.47 7.46
CA TYR A 433 23.99 -3.82 6.94
C TYR A 433 23.05 -4.08 5.75
N ASP A 434 21.75 -3.76 5.86
CA ASP A 434 20.79 -4.03 4.79
C ASP A 434 21.02 -3.20 3.55
N ILE A 435 21.43 -1.94 3.66
CA ILE A 435 21.72 -1.09 2.50
C ILE A 435 22.88 -1.72 1.73
N VAL A 436 23.97 -2.05 2.42
CA VAL A 436 25.14 -2.69 1.79
C VAL A 436 24.76 -4.04 1.19
N TYR A 437 24.12 -4.92 1.97
CA TYR A 437 23.75 -6.26 1.51
C TYR A 437 22.73 -6.22 0.37
N THR A 438 21.78 -5.29 0.42
CA THR A 438 20.80 -5.10 -0.65
C THR A 438 21.48 -4.67 -1.93
N LEU A 439 22.32 -3.64 -1.87
CA LEU A 439 23.04 -3.09 -3.02
C LEU A 439 24.09 -4.05 -3.58
N ALA A 440 24.73 -4.87 -2.75
CA ALA A 440 25.74 -5.81 -3.19
C ALA A 440 25.15 -7.13 -3.73
N VAL A 441 24.10 -7.65 -3.07
CA VAL A 441 23.61 -9.02 -3.30
C VAL A 441 22.15 -9.05 -3.75
N ARG A 442 21.22 -8.48 -2.97
CA ARG A 442 19.79 -8.69 -3.24
C ARG A 442 19.33 -8.07 -4.56
N ILE A 443 19.81 -6.88 -4.92
CA ILE A 443 19.38 -6.22 -6.17
C ILE A 443 19.80 -6.97 -7.43
N VAL A 444 20.70 -7.96 -7.37
CA VAL A 444 21.05 -8.79 -8.53
C VAL A 444 20.52 -10.22 -8.45
N THR A 445 19.81 -10.57 -7.37
CA THR A 445 19.36 -11.96 -7.11
C THR A 445 17.87 -12.09 -6.79
N MET A 446 17.23 -11.06 -6.25
CA MET A 446 15.86 -11.15 -5.73
C MET A 446 14.85 -10.39 -6.61
N PRO A 447 13.92 -11.08 -7.29
CA PRO A 447 12.89 -10.42 -8.11
C PRO A 447 11.77 -9.79 -7.27
N ALA A 448 11.14 -8.74 -7.78
CA ALA A 448 10.20 -7.87 -7.05
C ALA A 448 8.82 -8.45 -6.68
N GLY A 449 8.60 -9.75 -6.91
CA GLY A 449 7.40 -10.46 -6.46
C GLY A 449 7.64 -11.60 -5.46
N LYS A 450 8.91 -11.95 -5.18
CA LYS A 450 9.29 -13.03 -4.25
C LYS A 450 9.60 -12.53 -2.84
#